data_AF-A0A3N0GV33-F1
#
_entry.id   AF-A0A3N0GV33-F1
#
_cell.length_a   1.000
_cell.length_b   1.000
_cell.length_c   1.000
_cell.angle_alpha   90.00
_cell.angle_beta   90.00
_cell.angle_gamma   90.00
#
_symmetry.space_group_name_H-M   'P 1'
#
loop_
_entity.id
_entity.type
_entity.pdbx_description
1 polymer ?
#
loop_
_entity_poly.entity_id
_entity_poly.type
_entity_poly.pdbx_seq_one_letter_code
_entity_poly.pdbx_strand_id
1 'polypeptide(L)'
;MTHPAPRAALRAAVLVVAGSLLLVGCGGSTGEKPTTKPSVSLPTGDVNVPSGVELTKAGAQLKFGEKATVAYEPNAQRNTVLELTVTSAAQGTIDDLSSYVLDDRTKSSTPYYVNVTVTNVGDGDVGQTPIPLWAVDNANTLIQASSFTNSFSRCPSTALPTTFAPNATLSTCLVFLVPEHGTLTGISFRPLQAVAPIIWSGTVTPAASATPAPTNKKKKKS
;
A
#
# COMPACT_ATOMS: atom_id res chain seq x y z
N MET A 1 57.50 -10.22 -61.38
CA MET A 1 58.17 -10.51 -60.10
C MET A 1 57.12 -11.09 -59.15
N THR A 2 57.39 -12.30 -58.65
CA THR A 2 56.85 -12.95 -57.42
C THR A 2 55.32 -13.09 -57.21
N HIS A 3 54.85 -14.33 -57.35
CA HIS A 3 53.74 -14.99 -56.60
C HIS A 3 54.08 -15.08 -55.08
N PRO A 4 53.16 -15.35 -54.08
CA PRO A 4 52.25 -16.51 -54.10
C PRO A 4 50.90 -16.53 -53.29
N ALA A 5 50.01 -17.40 -53.78
CA ALA A 5 49.10 -18.38 -53.12
C ALA A 5 48.06 -18.00 -52.04
N PRO A 6 46.80 -18.44 -52.24
CA PRO A 6 45.96 -18.97 -51.16
C PRO A 6 46.00 -20.50 -51.11
N ARG A 7 46.17 -21.03 -49.90
CA ARG A 7 46.25 -22.46 -49.57
C ARG A 7 44.87 -23.12 -49.49
N ALA A 8 44.75 -24.22 -50.22
CA ALA A 8 44.12 -25.50 -49.88
C ALA A 8 42.77 -25.50 -49.13
N ALA A 9 41.78 -26.00 -49.85
CA ALA A 9 40.55 -26.59 -49.32
C ALA A 9 40.84 -27.82 -48.45
N LEU A 10 40.05 -28.01 -47.40
CA LEU A 10 39.77 -29.32 -46.83
C LEU A 10 38.28 -29.41 -46.50
N ARG A 11 37.59 -30.37 -47.15
CA ARG A 11 36.23 -30.81 -46.85
C ARG A 11 36.31 -32.06 -45.97
N ALA A 12 35.55 -32.10 -44.87
CA ALA A 12 35.03 -33.31 -44.20
C ALA A 12 34.04 -32.82 -43.12
N ALA A 13 32.74 -33.06 -43.19
CA ALA A 13 31.99 -34.30 -42.92
C ALA A 13 31.28 -34.24 -41.55
N VAL A 14 29.95 -34.08 -41.64
CA VAL A 14 28.82 -34.40 -40.76
C VAL A 14 29.11 -35.11 -39.42
N LEU A 15 28.52 -34.59 -38.33
CA LEU A 15 27.88 -35.37 -37.27
C LEU A 15 26.68 -34.58 -36.71
N VAL A 16 25.49 -35.06 -37.04
CA VAL A 16 24.19 -34.62 -36.50
C VAL A 16 24.09 -35.13 -35.07
N VAL A 17 24.08 -34.24 -34.08
CA VAL A 17 23.72 -34.57 -32.70
C VAL A 17 22.24 -34.27 -32.52
N ALA A 18 21.44 -35.34 -32.46
CA ALA A 18 20.08 -35.32 -31.98
C ALA A 18 20.11 -35.07 -30.46
N GLY A 19 19.79 -33.84 -30.05
CA GLY A 19 19.55 -33.46 -28.66
C GLY A 19 18.06 -33.32 -28.40
N SER A 20 17.48 -34.30 -27.74
CA SER A 20 16.09 -34.36 -27.30
C SER A 20 15.80 -33.21 -26.33
N LEU A 21 15.20 -32.11 -26.82
CA LEU A 21 14.57 -31.13 -25.97
C LEU A 21 13.29 -31.75 -25.42
N LEU A 22 13.36 -32.21 -24.16
CA LEU A 22 12.18 -32.52 -23.37
C LEU A 22 11.39 -31.22 -23.22
N LEU A 23 10.28 -31.11 -23.94
CA LEU A 23 9.24 -30.13 -23.66
C LEU A 23 8.74 -30.38 -22.24
N VAL A 24 9.18 -29.57 -21.27
CA VAL A 24 8.52 -29.48 -19.97
C VAL A 24 7.12 -28.95 -20.23
N GLY A 25 6.16 -29.83 -19.95
CA GLY A 25 4.76 -29.67 -20.26
C GLY A 25 4.13 -28.47 -19.58
N CYS A 26 3.14 -27.96 -20.30
CA CYS A 26 2.11 -27.04 -19.86
C CYS A 26 1.43 -27.59 -18.59
N GLY A 27 1.72 -26.98 -17.44
CA GLY A 27 0.94 -27.15 -16.22
C GLY A 27 -0.15 -26.09 -16.18
N GLY A 28 -1.23 -26.30 -16.93
CA GLY A 28 -2.49 -25.65 -16.65
C GLY A 28 -3.01 -26.15 -15.30
N SER A 29 -3.14 -25.27 -14.32
CA SER A 29 -4.00 -25.48 -13.17
C SER A 29 -4.73 -24.17 -12.93
N THR A 30 -6.01 -24.21 -13.32
CA THR A 30 -7.15 -23.57 -12.66
C THR A 30 -6.84 -22.31 -11.85
N GLY A 31 -7.46 -21.21 -12.28
CA GLY A 31 -7.52 -19.95 -11.56
C GLY A 31 -8.16 -20.09 -10.18
N GLU A 32 -7.37 -20.58 -9.24
CA GLU A 32 -7.59 -20.42 -7.83
C GLU A 32 -6.62 -19.31 -7.41
N LYS A 33 -7.17 -18.12 -7.08
CA LYS A 33 -6.39 -17.10 -6.39
C LYS A 33 -5.76 -17.80 -5.17
N PRO A 34 -4.44 -17.75 -4.98
CA PRO A 34 -3.84 -18.35 -3.80
C PRO A 34 -4.39 -17.62 -2.57
N THR A 35 -5.39 -18.20 -1.91
CA THR A 35 -5.81 -17.80 -0.57
C THR A 35 -4.82 -18.42 0.39
N THR A 36 -3.69 -17.74 0.56
CA THR A 36 -2.70 -18.09 1.58
C THR A 36 -3.38 -17.93 2.95
N LYS A 37 -3.63 -19.04 3.64
CA LYS A 37 -4.12 -19.02 5.01
C LYS A 37 -3.06 -18.33 5.89
N PRO A 38 -3.41 -17.37 6.76
CA PRO A 38 -2.46 -16.77 7.68
C PRO A 38 -1.92 -17.84 8.63
N SER A 39 -0.67 -18.25 8.45
CA SER A 39 -0.06 -19.31 9.27
C SER A 39 1.35 -18.99 9.74
N VAL A 40 1.95 -17.88 9.29
CA VAL A 40 3.30 -17.48 9.68
C VAL A 40 3.20 -16.37 10.73
N SER A 41 3.98 -16.51 11.81
CA SER A 41 4.14 -15.45 12.80
C SER A 41 4.63 -14.17 12.14
N LEU A 42 4.10 -13.03 12.56
CA LEU A 42 4.59 -11.74 12.09
C LEU A 42 6.01 -11.53 12.62
N PRO A 43 6.99 -11.17 11.77
CA PRO A 43 8.30 -10.79 12.25
C PRO A 43 8.22 -9.57 13.16
N THR A 44 9.03 -9.57 14.21
CA THR A 44 9.10 -8.47 15.18
C THR A 44 10.25 -7.51 14.93
N GLY A 45 11.29 -7.93 14.18
CA GLY A 45 12.53 -7.16 14.14
C GLY A 45 13.10 -6.99 15.55
N ASP A 46 13.57 -5.78 15.86
CA ASP A 46 14.09 -5.41 17.19
C ASP A 46 13.00 -4.87 18.13
N VAL A 47 11.72 -5.00 17.76
CA VAL A 47 10.58 -4.54 18.58
C VAL A 47 10.39 -5.48 19.79
N ASN A 48 10.42 -4.90 20.99
CA ASN A 48 9.98 -5.58 22.20
C ASN A 48 8.44 -5.68 22.23
N VAL A 49 7.90 -6.90 22.19
CA VAL A 49 6.46 -7.15 22.28
C VAL A 49 6.08 -7.35 23.75
N PRO A 50 5.22 -6.51 24.35
CA PRO A 50 4.82 -6.66 25.75
C PRO A 50 4.17 -8.02 26.04
N SER A 51 4.35 -8.50 27.27
CA SER A 51 3.75 -9.77 27.71
C SER A 51 2.22 -9.72 27.59
N GLY A 52 1.64 -10.77 27.00
CA GLY A 52 0.19 -10.88 26.78
C GLY A 52 -0.33 -10.21 25.51
N VAL A 53 0.53 -9.54 24.73
CA VAL A 53 0.17 -8.99 23.43
C VAL A 53 0.42 -10.03 22.33
N GLU A 54 -0.64 -10.52 21.68
CA GLU A 54 -0.52 -11.39 20.50
C GLU A 54 -0.48 -10.55 19.21
N LEU A 55 0.53 -10.77 18.38
CA LEU A 55 0.60 -10.15 17.06
C LEU A 55 -0.32 -10.86 16.06
N THR A 56 -0.96 -10.06 15.21
CA THR A 56 -1.74 -10.58 14.09
C THR A 56 -0.83 -11.30 13.11
N LYS A 57 -1.22 -12.51 12.72
CA LYS A 57 -0.43 -13.38 11.83
C LYS A 57 -0.24 -12.73 10.45
N ALA A 58 0.91 -12.97 9.85
CA ALA A 58 1.18 -12.52 8.48
C ALA A 58 0.18 -13.15 7.49
N GLY A 59 -0.20 -12.40 6.45
CA GLY A 59 -1.20 -12.85 5.48
C GLY A 59 -2.65 -12.73 5.94
N ALA A 60 -2.93 -12.16 7.12
CA ALA A 60 -4.30 -12.01 7.61
C ALA A 60 -5.15 -11.15 6.67
N GLN A 61 -6.36 -11.64 6.39
CA GLN A 61 -7.38 -10.94 5.61
C GLN A 61 -8.44 -10.44 6.57
N LEU A 62 -8.51 -9.14 6.74
CA LEU A 62 -9.35 -8.45 7.70
C LEU A 62 -10.44 -7.66 6.96
N LYS A 63 -11.57 -7.49 7.63
CA LYS A 63 -12.62 -6.56 7.21
C LYS A 63 -12.33 -5.16 7.76
N PHE A 64 -12.85 -4.13 7.11
CA PHE A 64 -12.90 -2.80 7.73
C PHE A 64 -13.59 -2.88 9.11
N GLY A 65 -12.97 -2.23 10.11
CA GLY A 65 -13.36 -2.27 11.51
C GLY A 65 -12.64 -3.33 12.36
N GLU A 66 -11.99 -4.33 11.74
CA GLU A 66 -11.20 -5.32 12.47
C GLU A 66 -9.79 -4.79 12.81
N LYS A 67 -9.29 -5.20 13.97
CA LYS A 67 -8.00 -4.79 14.52
C LYS A 67 -6.88 -5.71 14.03
N ALA A 68 -5.70 -5.15 13.78
CA ALA A 68 -4.44 -5.90 13.73
C ALA A 68 -3.44 -5.34 14.72
N THR A 69 -2.75 -6.23 15.43
CA THR A 69 -1.63 -5.87 16.31
C THR A 69 -0.32 -6.21 15.60
N VAL A 70 0.54 -5.22 15.41
CA VAL A 70 1.75 -5.35 14.60
C VAL A 70 2.96 -4.78 15.31
N ALA A 71 4.10 -5.45 15.17
CA ALA A 71 5.39 -4.87 15.49
C ALA A 71 5.75 -3.85 14.39
N TYR A 72 6.14 -2.64 14.78
CA TYR A 72 6.48 -1.57 13.85
C TYR A 72 7.82 -0.93 14.21
N GLU A 73 8.76 -0.99 13.27
CA GLU A 73 10.11 -0.44 13.38
C GLU A 73 10.40 0.43 12.15
N PRO A 74 9.99 1.70 12.13
CA PRO A 74 10.28 2.62 11.03
C PRO A 74 11.77 2.91 10.82
N ASN A 75 12.57 2.81 11.88
CA ASN A 75 14.02 3.00 11.87
C ASN A 75 14.64 2.47 13.17
N ALA A 76 15.96 2.41 13.23
CA ALA A 76 16.71 1.88 14.37
C ALA A 76 16.52 2.65 15.70
N GLN A 77 15.92 3.85 15.68
CA GLN A 77 15.69 4.67 16.88
C GLN A 77 14.24 4.62 17.37
N ARG A 78 13.31 4.15 16.54
CA ARG A 78 11.87 4.21 16.80
C ARG A 78 11.26 2.88 16.48
N ASN A 79 10.76 2.22 17.49
CA ASN A 79 10.01 0.98 17.36
C ASN A 79 8.94 0.90 18.45
N THR A 80 7.84 0.21 18.16
CA THR A 80 6.80 -0.13 19.15
C THR A 80 5.86 -1.20 18.59
N VAL A 81 4.91 -1.65 19.39
CA VAL A 81 3.76 -2.42 18.92
C VAL A 81 2.57 -1.48 18.69
N LEU A 82 1.97 -1.55 17.51
CA LEU A 82 0.79 -0.79 17.14
C LEU A 82 -0.43 -1.70 17.01
N GLU A 83 -1.56 -1.27 17.54
CA GLU A 83 -2.87 -1.74 17.11
C GLU A 83 -3.37 -0.82 15.99
N LEU A 84 -3.66 -1.40 14.83
CA LEU A 84 -4.11 -0.71 13.62
C LEU A 84 -5.54 -1.15 13.30
N THR A 85 -6.40 -0.20 12.98
CA THR A 85 -7.75 -0.46 12.47
C THR A 85 -8.00 0.42 11.26
N VAL A 86 -8.38 -0.17 10.12
CA VAL A 86 -8.94 0.55 8.98
C VAL A 86 -10.45 0.54 9.16
N THR A 87 -11.05 1.68 9.51
CA THR A 87 -12.47 1.71 9.93
C THR A 87 -13.42 1.83 8.74
N SER A 88 -13.04 2.58 7.71
CA SER A 88 -13.84 2.78 6.50
C SER A 88 -13.00 3.34 5.37
N ALA A 89 -13.42 3.13 4.13
CA ALA A 89 -12.88 3.81 2.96
C ALA A 89 -14.00 4.43 2.14
N ALA A 90 -13.77 5.64 1.64
CA ALA A 90 -14.65 6.32 0.71
C ALA A 90 -13.92 6.72 -0.58
N GLN A 91 -14.55 6.54 -1.72
CA GLN A 91 -14.05 6.99 -3.02
C GLN A 91 -14.43 8.45 -3.24
N GLY A 92 -13.43 9.32 -3.32
CA GLY A 92 -13.59 10.73 -3.70
C GLY A 92 -13.57 10.93 -5.22
N THR A 93 -13.53 12.20 -5.61
CA THR A 93 -13.39 12.63 -7.00
C THR A 93 -12.15 13.49 -7.14
N ILE A 94 -11.53 13.50 -8.32
CA ILE A 94 -10.36 14.37 -8.54
C ILE A 94 -10.69 15.85 -8.35
N ASP A 95 -11.95 16.24 -8.59
CA ASP A 95 -12.46 17.60 -8.37
C ASP A 95 -12.41 18.03 -6.91
N ASP A 96 -12.39 17.10 -5.95
CA ASP A 96 -12.18 17.43 -4.54
C ASP A 96 -10.81 18.08 -4.31
N LEU A 97 -9.85 17.85 -5.20
CA LEU A 97 -8.51 18.43 -5.17
C LEU A 97 -8.38 19.68 -6.06
N SER A 98 -9.49 20.31 -6.48
CA SER A 98 -9.46 21.48 -7.38
C SER A 98 -8.73 22.69 -6.82
N SER A 99 -8.52 22.77 -5.49
CA SER A 99 -7.73 23.82 -4.84
C SER A 99 -6.22 23.61 -4.95
N TYR A 100 -5.78 22.47 -5.48
CA TYR A 100 -4.37 22.11 -5.60
C TYR A 100 -3.91 22.21 -7.06
N VAL A 101 -2.62 22.49 -7.24
CA VAL A 101 -1.96 22.38 -8.55
C VAL A 101 -1.61 20.91 -8.76
N LEU A 102 -2.26 20.26 -9.72
CA LEU A 102 -2.08 18.84 -10.01
C LEU A 102 -1.35 18.67 -11.34
N ASP A 103 -0.37 17.76 -11.37
CA ASP A 103 0.19 17.27 -12.62
C ASP A 103 -0.77 16.30 -13.32
N ASP A 104 -0.49 15.95 -14.57
CA ASP A 104 -1.40 15.13 -15.37
C ASP A 104 -1.53 13.70 -14.83
N ARG A 105 -0.47 13.17 -14.20
CA ARG A 105 -0.51 11.88 -13.53
C ARG A 105 -1.45 11.91 -12.32
N THR A 106 -1.44 12.99 -11.56
CA THR A 106 -2.32 13.13 -10.39
C THR A 106 -3.75 13.35 -10.83
N LYS A 107 -3.98 14.11 -11.91
CA LYS A 107 -5.32 14.29 -12.48
C LYS A 107 -5.95 12.98 -12.97
N SER A 108 -5.14 11.99 -13.36
CA SER A 108 -5.63 10.67 -13.73
C SER A 108 -5.81 9.72 -12.54
N SER A 109 -5.67 10.19 -11.30
CA SER A 109 -5.89 9.37 -10.12
C SER A 109 -7.36 9.34 -9.66
N THR A 110 -7.75 8.24 -9.02
CA THR A 110 -8.96 8.13 -8.21
C THR A 110 -8.62 8.36 -6.74
N PRO A 111 -9.13 9.42 -6.09
CA PRO A 111 -8.89 9.66 -4.67
C PRO A 111 -9.67 8.69 -3.77
N TYR A 112 -9.05 8.24 -2.68
CA TYR A 112 -9.70 7.48 -1.61
C TYR A 112 -9.38 8.10 -0.25
N TYR A 113 -10.40 8.22 0.59
CA TYR A 113 -10.33 8.76 1.94
C TYR A 113 -10.55 7.62 2.94
N VAL A 114 -9.53 7.30 3.70
CA VAL A 114 -9.48 6.10 4.52
C VAL A 114 -9.36 6.50 5.98
N ASN A 115 -10.42 6.25 6.75
CA ASN A 115 -10.38 6.49 8.18
C ASN A 115 -9.66 5.33 8.87
N VAL A 116 -8.75 5.67 9.78
CA VAL A 116 -7.95 4.71 10.52
C VAL A 116 -7.90 5.10 11.99
N THR A 117 -7.72 4.10 12.84
CA THR A 117 -7.31 4.29 14.24
C THR A 117 -6.00 3.57 14.46
N VAL A 118 -5.06 4.26 15.10
CA VAL A 118 -3.74 3.77 15.47
C VAL A 118 -3.62 3.92 16.97
N THR A 119 -3.31 2.85 17.68
CA THR A 119 -3.03 2.87 19.12
C THR A 119 -1.65 2.29 19.37
N ASN A 120 -0.82 2.97 20.16
CA ASN A 120 0.43 2.41 20.63
C ASN A 120 0.14 1.50 21.83
N VAL A 121 0.31 0.20 21.64
CA VAL A 121 0.12 -0.84 22.66
C VAL A 121 1.46 -1.45 23.11
N GLY A 122 2.57 -0.91 22.61
CA GLY A 122 3.92 -1.25 23.03
C GLY A 122 4.49 -0.23 24.01
N ASP A 123 5.74 -0.47 24.42
CA ASP A 123 6.47 0.38 25.38
C ASP A 123 7.30 1.48 24.70
N GLY A 124 7.42 1.45 23.38
CA GLY A 124 8.27 2.36 22.60
C GLY A 124 7.53 3.59 22.04
N ASP A 125 8.20 4.32 21.13
CA ASP A 125 7.70 5.55 20.52
C ASP A 125 8.00 5.58 19.01
N VAL A 126 6.95 5.89 18.22
CA VAL A 126 7.02 6.03 16.76
C VAL A 126 6.49 7.40 16.28
N GLY A 127 6.51 8.40 17.15
CA GLY A 127 6.15 9.78 16.79
C GLY A 127 6.92 10.32 15.57
N GLN A 128 6.28 11.22 14.83
CA GLN A 128 6.77 11.81 13.57
C GLN A 128 7.05 10.83 12.42
N THR A 129 6.68 9.56 12.57
CA THR A 129 6.81 8.58 11.48
C THR A 129 5.50 8.47 10.69
N PRO A 130 5.55 8.03 9.41
CA PRO A 130 4.34 7.74 8.67
C PRO A 130 3.54 6.61 9.33
N ILE A 131 2.20 6.69 9.27
CA ILE A 131 1.36 5.53 9.62
C ILE A 131 1.64 4.42 8.59
N PRO A 132 1.97 3.18 9.02
CA PRO A 132 2.48 2.13 8.12
C PRO A 132 1.35 1.42 7.35
N LEU A 133 0.57 2.18 6.59
CA LEU A 133 -0.54 1.69 5.79
C LEU A 133 -0.38 2.14 4.34
N TRP A 134 -0.56 1.19 3.43
CA TRP A 134 -0.50 1.41 1.98
C TRP A 134 -1.81 0.98 1.34
N ALA A 135 -2.32 1.78 0.40
CA ALA A 135 -3.39 1.33 -0.48
C ALA A 135 -2.87 0.28 -1.46
N VAL A 136 -3.72 -0.70 -1.76
CA VAL A 136 -3.54 -1.70 -2.81
C VAL A 136 -4.62 -1.47 -3.85
N ASP A 137 -4.23 -1.32 -5.12
CA ASP A 137 -5.18 -1.14 -6.22
C ASP A 137 -5.49 -2.46 -6.95
N ASN A 138 -6.26 -2.39 -8.04
CA ASN A 138 -6.59 -3.53 -8.89
C ASN A 138 -5.43 -4.05 -9.74
N ALA A 139 -4.35 -3.28 -9.87
CA ALA A 139 -3.09 -3.69 -10.49
C ALA A 139 -2.08 -4.26 -9.47
N ASN A 140 -2.48 -4.37 -8.18
CA ASN A 140 -1.62 -4.78 -7.08
C ASN A 140 -0.43 -3.84 -6.83
N THR A 141 -0.60 -2.56 -7.18
CA THR A 141 0.33 -1.47 -6.86
C THR A 141 0.21 -1.08 -5.39
N LEU A 142 1.34 -0.74 -4.76
CA LEU A 142 1.36 -0.15 -3.42
C LEU A 142 1.44 1.36 -3.51
N ILE A 143 0.48 2.03 -2.89
CA ILE A 143 0.33 3.47 -2.93
C ILE A 143 0.46 4.00 -1.50
N GLN A 144 1.41 4.91 -1.31
CA GLN A 144 1.60 5.61 -0.05
C GLN A 144 0.53 6.68 0.14
N ALA A 145 0.16 6.95 1.40
CA ALA A 145 -0.72 8.06 1.73
C ALA A 145 -0.10 9.39 1.31
N SER A 146 -0.91 10.25 0.70
CA SER A 146 -0.55 11.63 0.37
C SER A 146 -0.56 12.52 1.60
N SER A 147 0.35 13.50 1.63
CA SER A 147 0.42 14.54 2.66
C SER A 147 0.10 15.90 2.05
N PHE A 148 -0.60 16.74 2.80
CA PHE A 148 -0.96 18.09 2.39
C PHE A 148 -0.31 19.12 3.33
N THR A 149 0.08 20.26 2.79
CA THR A 149 0.61 21.39 3.58
C THR A 149 -0.50 22.22 4.24
N ASN A 150 -1.73 22.12 3.73
CA ASN A 150 -2.93 22.74 4.24
C ASN A 150 -3.96 21.69 4.69
N SER A 151 -4.99 22.12 5.40
CA SER A 151 -6.10 21.24 5.79
C SER A 151 -6.94 20.84 4.57
N PHE A 152 -7.15 19.54 4.40
CA PHE A 152 -8.08 19.00 3.40
C PHE A 152 -9.37 18.53 4.09
N SER A 153 -10.47 19.28 3.92
CA SER A 153 -11.68 19.07 4.72
C SER A 153 -12.40 17.74 4.45
N ARG A 154 -12.24 17.15 3.25
CA ARG A 154 -12.85 15.85 2.93
C ARG A 154 -12.23 14.69 3.71
N CYS A 155 -10.96 14.84 4.09
CA CYS A 155 -10.19 13.85 4.81
C CYS A 155 -9.21 14.62 5.71
N PRO A 156 -9.64 15.02 6.92
CA PRO A 156 -8.84 15.84 7.82
C PRO A 156 -7.68 15.02 8.41
N SER A 157 -6.60 14.90 7.65
CA SER A 157 -5.42 14.15 8.02
C SER A 157 -4.66 14.82 9.16
N THR A 158 -4.44 14.06 10.22
CA THR A 158 -3.53 14.36 11.31
C THR A 158 -2.38 13.36 11.28
N ALA A 159 -1.14 13.84 11.28
CA ALA A 159 0.05 13.00 11.37
C ALA A 159 0.25 12.49 12.80
N LEU A 160 1.08 11.46 12.98
CA LEU A 160 1.52 11.09 14.33
C LEU A 160 2.21 12.30 15.00
N PRO A 161 1.90 12.60 16.28
CA PRO A 161 2.51 13.70 17.00
C PRO A 161 4.02 13.49 17.17
N THR A 162 4.72 14.52 17.67
CA THR A 162 6.17 14.45 17.96
C THR A 162 6.57 13.24 18.77
N THR A 163 5.73 12.90 19.75
CA THR A 163 5.86 11.71 20.59
C THR A 163 4.53 10.98 20.56
N PHE A 164 4.54 9.75 20.09
CA PHE A 164 3.40 8.83 20.11
C PHE A 164 3.68 7.76 21.16
N ALA A 165 3.59 8.18 22.43
CA ALA A 165 3.97 7.40 23.61
C ALA A 165 3.09 6.14 23.81
N PRO A 166 3.47 5.21 24.71
CA PRO A 166 2.62 4.08 25.09
C PRO A 166 1.20 4.53 25.47
N ASN A 167 0.20 3.76 25.05
CA ASN A 167 -1.24 4.03 25.18
C ASN A 167 -1.78 5.24 24.40
N ALA A 168 -0.95 5.97 23.66
CA ALA A 168 -1.43 7.03 22.78
C ALA A 168 -2.32 6.43 21.67
N THR A 169 -3.41 7.13 21.36
CA THR A 169 -4.32 6.76 20.27
C THR A 169 -4.54 7.95 19.35
N LEU A 170 -4.53 7.70 18.05
CA LEU A 170 -4.88 8.66 17.01
C LEU A 170 -5.92 8.04 16.08
N SER A 171 -7.07 8.70 15.97
CA SER A 171 -7.99 8.51 14.85
C SER A 171 -7.75 9.59 13.81
N THR A 172 -7.50 9.19 12.57
CA THR A 172 -7.13 10.11 11.50
C THR A 172 -7.63 9.60 10.16
N CYS A 173 -7.55 10.44 9.14
CA CYS A 173 -7.92 10.10 7.77
C CYS A 173 -6.67 10.11 6.88
N LEU A 174 -6.45 9.07 6.09
CA LEU A 174 -5.40 8.95 5.10
C LEU A 174 -5.97 9.16 3.70
N VAL A 175 -5.31 9.98 2.89
CA VAL A 175 -5.67 10.14 1.48
C VAL A 175 -4.76 9.29 0.62
N PHE A 176 -5.35 8.48 -0.26
CA PHE A 176 -4.61 7.74 -1.28
C PHE A 176 -5.06 8.20 -2.66
N LEU A 177 -4.10 8.40 -3.57
CA LEU A 177 -4.35 8.76 -4.97
C LEU A 177 -4.00 7.55 -5.82
N VAL A 178 -5.00 6.72 -6.10
CA VAL A 178 -4.83 5.50 -6.89
C VAL A 178 -4.66 5.90 -8.36
N PRO A 179 -3.56 5.56 -9.04
CA PRO A 179 -3.26 6.06 -10.37
C PRO A 179 -4.19 5.47 -11.45
N GLU A 180 -4.20 6.08 -12.64
CA GLU A 180 -4.81 5.54 -13.86
C GLU A 180 -6.29 5.15 -13.71
N HIS A 181 -7.04 5.96 -12.96
CA HIS A 181 -8.44 5.73 -12.61
C HIS A 181 -8.70 4.38 -11.94
N GLY A 182 -7.68 3.81 -11.31
CA GLY A 182 -7.73 2.50 -10.66
C GLY A 182 -8.69 2.46 -9.48
N THR A 183 -8.95 1.24 -9.03
CA THR A 183 -9.86 0.95 -7.92
C THR A 183 -9.12 0.45 -6.70
N LEU A 184 -9.45 0.97 -5.52
CA LEU A 184 -8.93 0.46 -4.25
C LEU A 184 -9.47 -0.96 -4.01
N THR A 185 -8.56 -1.92 -3.79
CA THR A 185 -8.90 -3.30 -3.45
C THR A 185 -8.69 -3.61 -1.98
N GLY A 186 -7.83 -2.83 -1.30
CA GLY A 186 -7.65 -2.93 0.14
C GLY A 186 -6.60 -1.96 0.67
N ILE A 187 -6.43 -1.98 1.98
CA ILE A 187 -5.35 -1.29 2.69
C ILE A 187 -4.47 -2.36 3.31
N SER A 188 -3.15 -2.20 3.23
CA SER A 188 -2.20 -3.20 3.71
C SER A 188 -1.23 -2.65 4.73
N PHE A 189 -0.87 -3.49 5.70
CA PHE A 189 0.34 -3.36 6.49
C PHE A 189 1.34 -4.41 6.00
N ARG A 190 2.59 -3.98 5.77
CA ARG A 190 3.67 -4.85 5.27
C ARG A 190 4.89 -4.74 6.17
N PRO A 191 5.19 -5.74 7.02
CA PRO A 191 6.35 -5.66 7.89
C PRO A 191 7.66 -5.70 7.09
N LEU A 192 7.72 -6.56 6.08
CA LEU A 192 8.86 -6.77 5.18
C LEU A 192 8.35 -7.15 3.80
N GLN A 193 9.12 -6.86 2.74
CA GLN A 193 8.72 -7.19 1.36
C GLN A 193 8.50 -8.70 1.13
N ALA A 194 9.30 -9.55 1.78
CA ALA A 194 9.23 -11.00 1.63
C ALA A 194 8.10 -11.66 2.44
N VAL A 195 7.36 -10.89 3.23
CA VAL A 195 6.35 -11.40 4.17
C VAL A 195 4.96 -11.07 3.67
N ALA A 196 4.04 -12.04 3.74
CA ALA A 196 2.66 -11.86 3.33
C ALA A 196 2.01 -10.68 4.11
N PRO A 197 1.38 -9.72 3.42
CA PRO A 197 0.81 -8.54 4.06
C PRO A 197 -0.42 -8.89 4.90
N ILE A 198 -0.69 -8.07 5.90
CA ILE A 198 -2.03 -8.00 6.50
C ILE A 198 -2.84 -7.05 5.61
N ILE A 199 -4.03 -7.46 5.18
CA ILE A 199 -4.88 -6.67 4.28
C ILE A 199 -6.24 -6.46 4.92
N TRP A 200 -6.68 -5.21 4.98
CA TRP A 200 -8.05 -4.82 5.27
C TRP A 200 -8.80 -4.56 3.97
N SER A 201 -10.00 -5.13 3.86
CA SER A 201 -10.91 -4.91 2.74
C SER A 201 -12.35 -4.71 3.24
N GLY A 202 -13.20 -4.14 2.41
CA GLY A 202 -14.59 -3.90 2.75
C GLY A 202 -15.28 -3.07 1.69
N THR A 203 -16.54 -2.73 1.94
CA THR A 203 -17.29 -1.86 1.04
C THR A 203 -16.66 -0.46 1.02
N VAL A 204 -16.26 -0.03 -0.18
CA VAL A 204 -15.88 1.37 -0.42
C VAL A 204 -17.12 2.14 -0.85
N THR A 205 -17.49 3.16 -0.09
CA THR A 205 -18.65 3.99 -0.39
C THR A 205 -18.24 5.21 -1.22
N PRO A 206 -19.10 5.79 -2.05
CA PRO A 206 -18.86 7.14 -2.56
C PRO A 206 -18.67 8.12 -1.40
N ALA A 207 -17.70 9.03 -1.51
CA ALA A 207 -17.55 10.11 -0.55
C ALA A 207 -18.79 11.02 -0.61
N ALA A 208 -19.25 11.49 0.54
CA ALA A 208 -20.35 12.43 0.60
C ALA A 208 -20.01 13.67 -0.25
N SER A 209 -20.98 14.21 -1.00
CA SER A 209 -20.78 15.44 -1.78
C SER A 209 -20.39 16.60 -0.86
N ALA A 210 -19.58 17.54 -1.36
CA ALA A 210 -19.25 18.73 -0.58
C ALA A 210 -20.55 19.52 -0.40
N THR A 211 -20.93 19.83 0.83
CA THR A 211 -22.00 20.80 1.05
C THR A 211 -21.56 22.12 0.41
N PRO A 212 -22.31 22.68 -0.55
CA PRO A 212 -21.96 23.97 -1.13
C PRO A 212 -21.84 25.02 -0.03
N ALA A 213 -20.78 25.83 -0.06
CA ALA A 213 -20.68 27.00 0.79
C ALA A 213 -21.94 27.88 0.59
N PRO A 214 -22.56 28.42 1.64
CA PRO A 214 -23.74 29.26 1.50
C PRO A 214 -23.39 30.47 0.62
N THR A 215 -24.08 30.57 -0.53
CA THR A 215 -23.92 31.69 -1.44
C THR A 215 -24.46 32.94 -0.75
N ASN A 216 -23.56 33.81 -0.32
CA ASN A 216 -23.90 35.10 0.23
C ASN A 216 -24.49 35.96 -0.91
N LYS A 217 -25.82 35.91 -1.10
CA LYS A 217 -26.55 36.79 -2.01
C LYS A 217 -26.37 38.23 -1.51
N LYS A 218 -25.35 38.93 -2.00
CA LYS A 218 -25.26 40.39 -1.88
C LYS A 218 -26.55 40.98 -2.44
N LYS A 219 -27.42 41.47 -1.56
CA LYS A 219 -28.56 42.32 -1.89
C LYS A 219 -28.04 43.49 -2.72
N LYS A 220 -28.41 43.51 -4.01
CA LYS A 220 -28.26 44.68 -4.89
C LYS A 220 -29.20 45.74 -4.32
N LYS A 221 -28.65 46.76 -3.65
CA LYS A 221 -29.43 47.95 -3.25
C LYS A 221 -29.79 48.70 -4.53
N SER A 222 -31.09 48.90 -4.70
CA SER A 222 -31.68 49.80 -5.68
C SER A 222 -31.52 51.25 -5.25
#